data_AF-A0A4P7A3W6-F1
#
_entry.id   AF-A0A4P7A3W6-F1
#
_cell.length_a   1.000
_cell.length_b   1.000
_cell.length_c   1.000
_cell.angle_alpha   90.00
_cell.angle_beta   90.00
_cell.angle_gamma   90.00
#
_symmetry.space_group_name_H-M   'P 1'
#
loop_
_entity.id
_entity.type
_entity.pdbx_description
1 polymer ?
#
loop_
_entity_poly.entity_id
_entity_poly.type
_entity_poly.pdbx_seq_one_letter_code
_entity_poly.pdbx_strand_id
1 'polypeptide(L)'
;MDSKLTEEELNWLKKISEDYGCDYGGLIKLPPPYVRLKKTLFEQEENKEIVRKDLDSLRKIMKKFTPKELIELGNKNLRESRSIRNFAGIYIIHNRLKNIYYIGQSKGVFGRAYQHFVTNPSENKARYEGTVEFNLPEIYDDYRSGNKFNISLIPLENTSFSTLDELESNAISAYNASVEYGGYNRTHGNRVINKSSFNNDDQETAANLILNKIKVTEIFSTLKNDKKRWDYTRTLSLELVLPHNRNFHSNFVNRIKEYQKTNKKSNYKK
;
A
#
# COMPACT_ATOMS: atom_id res chain seq x y z
N MET A 1 -5.03 -24.40 28.76
CA MET A 1 -5.73 -23.24 28.15
C MET A 1 -5.40 -22.04 29.01
N ASP A 2 -4.30 -21.32 28.75
CA ASP A 2 -3.96 -20.12 29.52
C ASP A 2 -3.33 -19.06 28.61
N SER A 3 -4.17 -18.39 27.83
CA SER A 3 -3.86 -17.07 27.27
C SER A 3 -5.09 -16.17 27.36
N LYS A 4 -5.64 -16.03 28.58
CA LYS A 4 -6.82 -15.19 28.80
C LYS A 4 -6.42 -13.70 28.72
N LEU A 5 -7.30 -12.91 28.13
CA LEU A 5 -7.24 -11.46 28.20
C LEU A 5 -7.36 -11.03 29.68
N THR A 6 -6.66 -9.97 30.07
CA THR A 6 -6.82 -9.39 31.41
C THR A 6 -8.21 -8.79 31.54
N GLU A 7 -8.68 -8.62 32.77
CA GLU A 7 -10.00 -8.01 33.04
C GLU A 7 -10.08 -6.56 32.53
N GLU A 8 -8.97 -5.83 32.61
CA GLU A 8 -8.83 -4.49 32.04
C GLU A 8 -8.92 -4.50 30.50
N GLU A 9 -8.22 -5.42 29.83
CA GLU A 9 -8.30 -5.60 28.38
C GLU A 9 -9.74 -5.95 27.94
N LEU A 10 -10.43 -6.82 28.69
CA LEU A 10 -11.81 -7.22 28.42
C LEU A 10 -12.79 -6.06 28.57
N ASN A 11 -12.68 -5.29 29.65
CA ASN A 11 -13.55 -4.13 29.89
C ASN A 11 -13.33 -3.03 28.84
N TRP A 12 -12.08 -2.81 28.43
CA TRP A 12 -11.76 -1.90 27.34
C TRP A 12 -12.35 -2.34 25.99
N LEU A 13 -12.26 -3.63 25.66
CA LEU A 13 -12.82 -4.19 24.42
C LEU A 13 -14.35 -4.10 24.36
N LYS A 14 -15.04 -4.28 25.50
CA LYS A 14 -16.49 -4.12 25.60
C LYS A 14 -16.91 -2.69 25.27
N LYS A 15 -16.24 -1.70 25.87
CA LYS A 15 -16.52 -0.27 25.65
C LYS A 15 -16.38 0.13 24.17
N ILE A 16 -15.30 -0.30 23.51
CA ILE A 16 -15.07 -0.04 22.07
C ILE A 16 -16.16 -0.68 21.18
N SER A 17 -16.69 -1.81 21.61
CA SER A 17 -17.70 -2.54 20.85
C SER A 17 -19.12 -1.97 21.05
N GLU A 18 -19.39 -1.39 22.23
CA GLU A 18 -20.67 -0.73 22.59
C GLU A 18 -20.82 0.66 21.96
N ASP A 19 -19.77 1.49 22.00
CA ASP A 19 -19.79 2.89 21.54
C ASP A 19 -20.19 3.06 20.06
N TYR A 20 -20.12 1.98 19.28
CA TYR A 20 -20.39 1.99 17.84
C TYR A 20 -21.50 1.02 17.42
N GLY A 21 -22.18 0.38 18.37
CA GLY A 21 -23.34 -0.48 18.14
C GLY A 21 -24.65 0.28 17.93
N CYS A 22 -24.65 1.61 18.05
CA CYS A 22 -25.86 2.40 18.15
C CYS A 22 -26.06 3.37 16.97
N ASP A 23 -27.19 3.15 16.28
CA ASP A 23 -27.86 4.07 15.37
C ASP A 23 -28.41 5.27 16.18
N TYR A 24 -27.52 6.18 16.57
CA TYR A 24 -27.91 7.44 17.21
C TYR A 24 -28.13 8.52 16.15
N GLY A 25 -29.41 8.71 15.82
CA GLY A 25 -30.03 9.99 15.50
C GLY A 25 -29.33 10.88 14.47
N GLY A 26 -29.64 10.69 13.19
CA GLY A 26 -29.78 11.78 12.20
C GLY A 26 -28.57 12.62 11.81
N LEU A 27 -27.41 12.45 12.45
CA LEU A 27 -26.15 13.06 12.01
C LEU A 27 -25.51 12.16 10.96
N ILE A 28 -25.21 12.70 9.78
CA ILE A 28 -24.51 12.00 8.70
C ILE A 28 -23.13 11.58 9.24
N LYS A 29 -23.00 10.36 9.80
CA LYS A 29 -21.72 9.78 10.15
C LYS A 29 -21.01 9.44 8.86
N LEU A 30 -19.92 10.15 8.57
CA LEU A 30 -19.06 9.84 7.43
C LEU A 30 -18.61 8.37 7.55
N PRO A 31 -18.63 7.59 6.45
CA PRO A 31 -18.21 6.20 6.49
C PRO A 31 -16.80 6.08 7.07
N PRO A 32 -16.52 5.14 7.99
CA PRO A 32 -15.18 4.96 8.55
C PRO A 32 -14.04 4.86 7.53
N PRO A 33 -14.20 4.21 6.36
CA PRO A 33 -13.20 4.22 5.30
C PRO A 33 -12.87 5.63 4.78
N TYR A 34 -13.86 6.52 4.72
CA TYR A 34 -13.68 7.90 4.30
C TYR A 34 -12.90 8.71 5.34
N VAL A 35 -13.22 8.55 6.62
CA VAL A 35 -12.49 9.21 7.73
C VAL A 35 -11.03 8.76 7.73
N ARG A 36 -10.78 7.45 7.62
CA ARG A 36 -9.42 6.89 7.53
C ARG A 36 -8.67 7.44 6.32
N LEU A 37 -9.33 7.50 5.16
CA LEU A 37 -8.74 8.06 3.94
C LEU A 37 -8.31 9.52 4.15
N LYS A 38 -9.16 10.34 4.78
CA LYS A 38 -8.87 11.75 5.06
C LYS A 38 -7.73 11.90 6.07
N LYS A 39 -7.70 11.09 7.12
CA LYS A 39 -6.60 11.07 8.10
C LYS A 39 -5.27 10.72 7.42
N THR A 40 -5.24 9.64 6.64
CA THR A 40 -4.02 9.24 5.90
C THR A 40 -3.54 10.34 4.94
N LEU A 41 -4.46 11.01 4.23
CA LEU A 41 -4.09 12.12 3.35
C LEU A 41 -3.49 13.30 4.12
N PHE A 42 -4.05 13.62 5.28
CA PHE A 42 -3.54 14.67 6.15
C PHE A 42 -2.13 14.34 6.65
N GLU A 43 -1.92 13.12 7.17
CA GLU A 43 -0.60 12.65 7.63
C GLU A 43 0.43 12.63 6.49
N GLN A 44 0.02 12.26 5.27
CA GLN A 44 0.90 12.30 4.09
C GLN A 44 1.32 13.72 3.76
N GLU A 45 0.37 14.66 3.77
CA GLU A 45 0.64 16.06 3.46
C GLU A 45 1.56 16.70 4.51
N GLU A 46 1.36 16.39 5.79
CA GLU A 46 2.21 16.87 6.89
C GLU A 46 3.65 16.33 6.78
N ASN A 47 3.80 15.06 6.40
CA ASN A 47 5.11 14.41 6.33
C ASN A 47 5.80 14.52 4.96
N LYS A 48 5.14 15.11 3.94
CA LYS A 48 5.60 15.07 2.55
C LYS A 48 7.03 15.59 2.37
N GLU A 49 7.39 16.65 3.08
CA GLU A 49 8.72 17.27 2.98
C GLU A 49 9.82 16.41 3.61
N ILE A 50 9.49 15.70 4.69
CA ILE A 50 10.42 14.76 5.35
C ILE A 50 10.68 13.59 4.40
N VAL A 51 9.60 12.97 3.90
CA VAL A 51 9.67 11.88 2.93
C VAL A 51 10.44 12.31 1.68
N ARG A 52 10.21 13.54 1.19
CA ARG A 52 10.91 14.07 0.01
C ARG A 52 12.42 14.15 0.26
N LYS A 53 12.84 14.68 1.41
CA LYS A 53 14.26 14.80 1.78
C LYS A 53 14.94 13.44 1.91
N ASP A 54 14.28 12.47 2.52
CA ASP A 54 14.81 11.11 2.68
C ASP A 54 15.00 10.44 1.33
N LEU A 55 13.98 10.48 0.47
CA LEU A 55 14.05 9.90 -0.86
C LEU A 55 15.08 10.63 -1.75
N ASP A 56 15.18 11.96 -1.68
CA ASP A 56 16.21 12.69 -2.43
C ASP A 56 17.63 12.35 -1.95
N SER A 57 17.81 12.10 -0.66
CA SER A 57 19.10 11.64 -0.12
C SER A 57 19.49 10.27 -0.68
N LEU A 58 18.53 9.33 -0.73
CA LEU A 58 18.73 8.03 -1.40
C LEU A 58 19.03 8.20 -2.90
N ARG A 59 18.31 9.09 -3.60
CA ARG A 59 18.53 9.36 -5.02
C ARG A 59 19.88 10.00 -5.33
N LYS A 60 20.52 10.68 -4.37
CA LYS A 60 21.85 11.26 -4.55
C LYS A 60 22.94 10.20 -4.53
N ILE A 61 22.80 9.19 -3.66
CA ILE A 61 23.77 8.10 -3.52
C ILE A 61 23.54 6.97 -4.55
N MET A 62 22.30 6.77 -4.99
CA MET A 62 21.96 5.71 -5.93
C MET A 62 22.26 6.10 -7.38
N LYS A 63 22.64 5.10 -8.18
CA LYS A 63 22.81 5.27 -9.63
C LYS A 63 21.49 5.70 -10.26
N LYS A 64 21.55 6.76 -11.07
CA LYS A 64 20.46 7.20 -11.95
C LYS A 64 20.64 6.58 -13.33
N PHE A 65 19.53 6.33 -14.00
CA PHE A 65 19.50 5.80 -15.35
C PHE A 65 18.83 6.81 -16.27
N THR A 66 19.31 6.90 -17.50
CA THR A 66 18.59 7.52 -18.61
C THR A 66 17.65 6.49 -19.27
N PRO A 67 16.64 6.92 -20.05
CA PRO A 67 15.81 6.00 -20.81
C PRO A 67 16.63 5.06 -21.72
N LYS A 68 17.68 5.58 -22.36
CA LYS A 68 18.56 4.78 -23.24
C LYS A 68 19.26 3.66 -22.47
N GLU A 69 19.91 3.99 -21.35
CA GLU A 69 20.55 2.99 -20.49
C GLU A 69 19.53 1.98 -19.94
N LEU A 70 18.34 2.44 -19.56
CA LEU A 70 17.28 1.56 -19.05
C LEU A 70 16.79 0.58 -20.12
N ILE A 71 16.67 1.03 -21.39
CA ILE A 71 16.29 0.21 -22.53
C ILE A 71 17.38 -0.82 -22.86
N GLU A 72 18.65 -0.42 -22.87
CA GLU A 72 19.78 -1.35 -23.05
C GLU A 72 19.76 -2.45 -21.97
N LEU A 73 19.53 -2.05 -20.72
CA LEU A 73 19.41 -2.96 -19.57
C LEU A 73 18.09 -3.76 -19.55
N GLY A 74 17.21 -3.57 -20.52
CA GLY A 74 16.04 -4.43 -20.75
C GLY A 74 16.45 -5.88 -21.01
N ASN A 75 17.59 -6.08 -21.69
CA ASN A 75 18.17 -7.41 -21.90
C ASN A 75 18.63 -8.01 -20.56
N LYS A 76 17.99 -9.12 -20.17
CA LYS A 76 18.26 -9.80 -18.88
C LYS A 76 19.73 -10.21 -18.74
N ASN A 77 20.34 -10.79 -19.78
CA ASN A 77 21.71 -11.28 -19.71
C ASN A 77 22.72 -10.13 -19.52
N LEU A 78 22.50 -9.01 -20.23
CA LEU A 78 23.34 -7.81 -20.09
C LEU A 78 23.16 -7.15 -18.71
N ARG A 79 21.95 -7.17 -18.17
CA ARG A 79 21.66 -6.61 -16.86
C ARG A 79 22.31 -7.45 -15.75
N GLU A 80 22.22 -8.77 -15.86
CA GLU A 80 22.83 -9.71 -14.91
C GLU A 80 24.36 -9.72 -15.01
N SER A 81 24.94 -9.59 -16.20
CA SER A 81 26.40 -9.48 -16.36
C SER A 81 26.97 -8.20 -15.75
N ARG A 82 26.15 -7.14 -15.67
CA ARG A 82 26.48 -5.90 -14.93
C ARG A 82 26.12 -5.96 -13.45
N SER A 83 25.75 -7.14 -12.93
CA SER A 83 25.34 -7.35 -11.53
C SER A 83 24.15 -6.49 -11.09
N ILE A 84 23.30 -6.08 -12.04
CA ILE A 84 22.10 -5.29 -11.76
C ILE A 84 20.94 -6.27 -11.55
N ARG A 85 20.56 -6.49 -10.29
CA ARG A 85 19.43 -7.36 -9.96
C ARG A 85 18.13 -6.57 -9.93
N ASN A 86 17.03 -7.25 -10.22
CA ASN A 86 15.71 -6.69 -10.03
C ASN A 86 15.30 -6.85 -8.56
N PHE A 87 14.58 -5.88 -8.02
CA PHE A 87 14.21 -5.86 -6.60
C PHE A 87 12.83 -5.23 -6.38
N ALA A 88 12.31 -5.44 -5.17
CA ALA A 88 11.08 -4.81 -4.72
C ALA A 88 11.35 -3.38 -4.22
N GLY A 89 10.60 -2.43 -4.73
CA GLY A 89 10.76 -1.02 -4.37
C GLY A 89 9.93 -0.11 -5.26
N ILE A 90 10.37 1.15 -5.34
CA ILE A 90 9.78 2.14 -6.25
C ILE A 90 10.77 2.56 -7.34
N TYR A 91 10.21 3.05 -8.44
CA TYR A 91 10.95 3.76 -9.47
C TYR A 91 10.37 5.18 -9.62
N ILE A 92 11.27 6.15 -9.71
CA ILE A 92 10.97 7.57 -9.84
C ILE A 92 11.47 8.02 -11.20
N ILE A 93 10.55 8.39 -12.08
CA ILE A 93 10.85 8.93 -13.41
C ILE A 93 10.66 10.44 -13.34
N HIS A 94 11.74 11.19 -13.56
CA HIS A 94 11.74 12.65 -13.55
C HIS A 94 11.92 13.16 -14.97
N ASN A 95 10.88 13.82 -15.52
CA ASN A 95 11.03 14.60 -16.75
C ASN A 95 11.77 15.89 -16.41
N ARG A 96 13.00 16.02 -16.90
CA ARG A 96 13.85 17.17 -16.62
C ARG A 96 13.42 18.44 -17.34
N LEU A 97 12.76 18.32 -18.48
CA LEU A 97 12.33 19.47 -19.26
C LEU A 97 11.11 20.14 -18.60
N LYS A 98 10.10 19.33 -18.27
CA LYS A 98 8.86 19.79 -17.64
C LYS A 98 8.96 19.93 -16.12
N ASN A 99 10.01 19.36 -15.52
CA ASN A 99 10.21 19.25 -14.07
C ASN A 99 9.04 18.56 -13.32
N ILE A 100 8.51 17.49 -13.91
CA ILE A 100 7.40 16.71 -13.34
C ILE A 100 7.81 15.25 -13.14
N TYR A 101 7.08 14.55 -12.29
CA TYR A 101 7.46 13.23 -11.80
C TYR A 101 6.38 12.18 -12.07
N TYR A 102 6.86 10.94 -12.22
CA TYR A 102 6.06 9.73 -12.10
C TYR A 102 6.70 8.82 -11.05
N ILE A 103 5.88 8.22 -10.21
CA ILE A 103 6.27 7.24 -9.21
C ILE A 103 5.51 5.96 -9.48
N GLY A 104 6.19 4.82 -9.47
CA GLY A 104 5.50 3.54 -9.46
C GLY A 104 6.21 2.52 -8.57
N GLN A 105 5.45 1.58 -8.03
CA GLN A 105 6.00 0.43 -7.33
C GLN A 105 6.17 -0.81 -8.21
N SER A 106 7.01 -1.74 -7.79
CA SER A 106 7.03 -3.10 -8.31
C SER A 106 7.80 -4.04 -7.39
N LYS A 107 7.52 -5.35 -7.46
CA LYS A 107 8.44 -6.40 -6.96
C LYS A 107 9.68 -6.57 -7.84
N GLY A 108 9.63 -6.01 -9.04
CA GLY A 108 10.74 -5.92 -9.97
C GLY A 108 10.71 -4.56 -10.66
N VAL A 109 11.32 -3.55 -10.03
CA VAL A 109 11.28 -2.14 -10.46
C VAL A 109 11.85 -1.90 -11.86
N PHE A 110 12.90 -2.62 -12.26
CA PHE A 110 13.55 -2.40 -13.55
C PHE A 110 12.59 -2.64 -14.72
N GLY A 111 11.95 -3.81 -14.72
CA GLY A 111 11.03 -4.19 -15.80
C GLY A 111 9.84 -3.25 -15.92
N ARG A 112 9.31 -2.76 -14.80
CA ARG A 112 8.19 -1.81 -14.80
C ARG A 112 8.62 -0.41 -15.26
N ALA A 113 9.77 0.08 -14.81
CA ALA A 113 10.31 1.36 -15.26
C ALA A 113 10.60 1.35 -16.76
N TYR A 114 11.17 0.25 -17.27
CA TYR A 114 11.47 0.04 -18.69
C TYR A 114 10.23 0.15 -19.57
N GLN A 115 9.11 -0.46 -19.16
CA GLN A 115 7.87 -0.50 -19.96
C GLN A 115 7.34 0.89 -20.33
N HIS A 116 7.53 1.91 -19.48
CA HIS A 116 7.07 3.28 -19.78
C HIS A 116 7.73 3.92 -21.00
N PHE A 117 8.89 3.44 -21.43
CA PHE A 117 9.63 4.01 -22.56
C PHE A 117 9.53 3.18 -23.85
N VAL A 118 8.95 1.97 -23.78
CA VAL A 118 8.88 1.05 -24.93
C VAL A 118 7.46 0.66 -25.31
N THR A 119 6.50 0.74 -24.39
CA THR A 119 5.11 0.38 -24.65
C THR A 119 4.33 1.61 -25.09
N ASN A 120 3.76 1.55 -26.29
CA ASN A 120 2.91 2.62 -26.81
C ASN A 120 1.56 2.63 -26.06
N PRO A 121 1.17 3.75 -25.43
CA PRO A 121 -0.10 3.85 -24.71
C PRO A 121 -1.32 3.59 -25.60
N SER A 122 -1.25 3.83 -26.91
CA SER A 122 -2.36 3.59 -27.85
C SER A 122 -2.77 2.12 -27.95
N GLU A 123 -1.89 1.19 -27.58
CA GLU A 123 -2.20 -0.24 -27.50
C GLU A 123 -3.16 -0.56 -26.33
N ASN A 124 -3.26 0.34 -25.35
CA ASN A 124 -4.25 0.30 -24.27
C ASN A 124 -5.32 1.37 -24.52
N LYS A 125 -6.34 1.02 -25.30
CA LYS A 125 -7.40 1.93 -25.75
C LYS A 125 -8.02 2.74 -24.60
N ALA A 126 -8.40 2.09 -23.49
CA ALA A 126 -9.01 2.77 -22.35
C ALA A 126 -8.08 3.81 -21.68
N ARG A 127 -6.78 3.49 -21.55
CA ARG A 127 -5.81 4.44 -21.02
C ARG A 127 -5.62 5.62 -21.97
N TYR A 128 -5.49 5.32 -23.26
CA TYR A 128 -5.22 6.30 -24.32
C TYR A 128 -6.37 7.29 -24.51
N GLU A 129 -7.61 6.79 -24.58
CA GLU A 129 -8.81 7.65 -24.71
C GLU A 129 -8.87 8.67 -23.57
N GLY A 130 -8.67 8.24 -22.32
CA GLY A 130 -8.61 9.17 -21.19
C GLY A 130 -7.39 10.10 -21.21
N THR A 131 -6.26 9.71 -21.82
CA THR A 131 -5.14 10.65 -22.03
C THR A 131 -5.56 11.77 -22.95
N VAL A 132 -6.17 11.42 -24.08
CA VAL A 132 -6.51 12.36 -25.15
C VAL A 132 -7.66 13.27 -24.73
N GLU A 133 -8.73 12.70 -24.17
CA GLU A 133 -9.92 13.44 -23.75
C GLU A 133 -9.60 14.52 -22.72
N PHE A 134 -8.75 14.19 -21.74
CA PHE A 134 -8.41 15.11 -20.64
C PHE A 134 -7.04 15.76 -20.80
N ASN A 135 -6.39 15.61 -21.97
CA ASN A 135 -5.05 16.12 -22.26
C ASN A 135 -4.02 15.83 -21.14
N LEU A 136 -4.01 14.59 -20.66
CA LEU A 136 -3.16 14.18 -19.55
C LEU A 136 -1.71 13.96 -20.02
N PRO A 137 -0.71 14.27 -19.19
CA PRO A 137 0.68 14.01 -19.54
C PRO A 137 0.96 12.50 -19.62
N GLU A 138 1.75 12.08 -20.62
CA GLU A 138 2.11 10.67 -20.83
C GLU A 138 3.62 10.55 -21.10
N ILE A 139 4.27 9.61 -20.39
CA ILE A 139 5.74 9.49 -20.37
C ILE A 139 6.26 9.07 -21.74
N TYR A 140 5.56 8.12 -22.37
CA TYR A 140 5.94 7.58 -23.67
C TYR A 140 5.97 8.70 -24.72
N ASP A 141 4.90 9.49 -24.80
CA ASP A 141 4.77 10.57 -25.78
C ASP A 141 5.84 11.65 -25.55
N ASP A 142 6.01 12.08 -24.30
CA ASP A 142 7.05 13.05 -23.93
C ASP A 142 8.46 12.56 -24.25
N TYR A 143 8.73 11.26 -24.06
CA TYR A 143 9.99 10.65 -24.44
C TYR A 143 10.18 10.62 -25.96
N ARG A 144 9.14 10.27 -26.72
CA ARG A 144 9.16 10.30 -28.20
C ARG A 144 9.35 11.70 -28.76
N SER A 145 8.85 12.72 -28.07
CA SER A 145 9.09 14.14 -28.39
C SER A 145 10.49 14.66 -28.00
N GLY A 146 11.35 13.81 -27.42
CA GLY A 146 12.74 14.15 -27.13
C GLY A 146 12.99 14.71 -25.73
N ASN A 147 12.02 14.66 -24.82
CA ASN A 147 12.23 15.10 -23.44
C ASN A 147 13.30 14.25 -22.75
N LYS A 148 14.09 14.88 -21.89
CA LYS A 148 15.16 14.22 -21.13
C LYS A 148 14.61 13.73 -19.80
N PHE A 149 14.90 12.48 -19.46
CA PHE A 149 14.45 11.87 -18.20
C PHE A 149 15.61 11.35 -17.36
N ASN A 150 15.42 11.39 -16.04
CA ASN A 150 16.23 10.68 -15.06
C ASN A 150 15.36 9.66 -14.33
N ILE A 151 15.79 8.41 -14.31
CA ILE A 151 15.13 7.31 -13.58
C ILE A 151 15.95 6.98 -12.34
N SER A 152 15.32 6.98 -11.17
CA SER A 152 15.91 6.53 -9.91
C SER A 152 15.15 5.28 -9.44
N LEU A 153 15.88 4.26 -8.99
CA LEU A 153 15.31 2.99 -8.53
C LEU A 153 15.68 2.80 -7.07
N ILE A 154 14.67 2.77 -6.19
CA ILE A 154 14.87 2.78 -4.73
C ILE A 154 14.33 1.47 -4.15
N PRO A 155 15.18 0.60 -3.58
CA PRO A 155 14.74 -0.60 -2.89
C PRO A 155 13.89 -0.27 -1.66
N LEU A 156 12.84 -1.06 -1.41
CA LEU A 156 12.00 -0.90 -0.22
C LEU A 156 12.83 -1.03 1.08
N GLU A 157 13.78 -1.97 1.10
CA GLU A 157 14.67 -2.25 2.24
C GLU A 157 15.57 -1.07 2.65
N ASN A 158 15.76 -0.10 1.75
CA ASN A 158 16.54 1.12 2.03
C ASN A 158 15.66 2.28 2.55
N THR A 159 14.40 2.00 2.89
CA THR A 159 13.45 3.00 3.36
C THR A 159 12.86 2.61 4.70
N SER A 160 12.27 3.56 5.43
CA SER A 160 11.59 3.33 6.70
C SER A 160 10.20 2.67 6.53
N PHE A 161 9.70 2.56 5.30
CA PHE A 161 8.37 2.05 5.02
C PHE A 161 8.31 0.51 5.06
N SER A 162 7.20 -0.01 5.57
CA SER A 162 7.03 -1.46 5.73
C SER A 162 6.45 -2.14 4.50
N THR A 163 5.81 -1.38 3.61
CA THR A 163 5.14 -1.92 2.41
C THR A 163 5.37 -1.06 1.18
N LEU A 164 5.28 -1.69 -0.01
CA LEU A 164 5.39 -0.97 -1.27
C LEU A 164 4.25 0.02 -1.49
N ASP A 165 3.04 -0.32 -1.05
CA ASP A 165 1.85 0.54 -1.15
C ASP A 165 2.04 1.84 -0.36
N GLU A 166 2.54 1.72 0.87
CA GLU A 166 2.84 2.85 1.75
C GLU A 166 3.96 3.73 1.18
N LEU A 167 5.06 3.11 0.73
CA LEU A 167 6.18 3.82 0.10
C LEU A 167 5.74 4.55 -1.17
N GLU A 168 4.97 3.91 -2.05
CA GLU A 168 4.46 4.51 -3.29
C GLU A 168 3.55 5.69 -3.01
N SER A 169 2.57 5.52 -2.12
CA SER A 169 1.58 6.57 -1.83
C SER A 169 2.23 7.81 -1.20
N ASN A 170 3.13 7.61 -0.23
CA ASN A 170 3.90 8.70 0.37
C ASN A 170 4.83 9.36 -0.65
N ALA A 171 5.49 8.59 -1.52
CA ALA A 171 6.36 9.14 -2.56
C ALA A 171 5.58 9.94 -3.62
N ILE A 172 4.37 9.52 -4.00
CA ILE A 172 3.52 10.30 -4.94
C ILE A 172 3.18 11.66 -4.34
N SER A 173 2.78 11.70 -3.06
CA SER A 173 2.49 12.95 -2.34
C SER A 173 3.76 13.81 -2.23
N ALA A 174 4.87 13.26 -1.75
CA ALA A 174 6.14 13.97 -1.58
C ALA A 174 6.71 14.57 -2.87
N TYR A 175 6.37 14.01 -4.03
CA TYR A 175 6.84 14.48 -5.34
C TYR A 175 5.78 15.28 -6.11
N ASN A 176 4.59 15.49 -5.55
CA ASN A 176 3.43 16.06 -6.27
C ASN A 176 3.24 15.37 -7.62
N ALA A 177 3.41 14.05 -7.65
CA ALA A 177 3.52 13.29 -8.89
C ALA A 177 2.16 13.01 -9.53
N SER A 178 1.04 13.34 -8.88
CA SER A 178 -0.29 13.11 -9.45
C SER A 178 -0.67 14.18 -10.48
N VAL A 179 -1.54 13.82 -11.42
CA VAL A 179 -2.05 14.73 -12.46
C VAL A 179 -2.74 15.96 -11.87
N GLU A 180 -3.36 15.83 -10.69
CA GLU A 180 -3.95 16.94 -9.93
C GLU A 180 -2.92 18.03 -9.57
N TYR A 181 -1.67 17.63 -9.33
CA TYR A 181 -0.56 18.55 -9.02
C TYR A 181 0.41 18.74 -10.20
N GLY A 182 0.02 18.34 -11.42
CA GLY A 182 0.82 18.50 -12.63
C GLY A 182 1.84 17.40 -12.91
N GLY A 183 1.81 16.28 -12.17
CA GLY A 183 2.62 15.10 -12.43
C GLY A 183 1.99 14.10 -13.41
N TYR A 184 2.61 12.92 -13.57
CA TYR A 184 2.15 11.87 -14.50
C TYR A 184 1.22 10.82 -13.87
N ASN A 185 1.18 10.69 -12.54
CA ASN A 185 0.39 9.67 -11.86
C ASN A 185 -1.11 9.99 -11.92
N ARG A 186 -1.91 9.10 -12.50
CA ARG A 186 -3.38 9.25 -12.50
C ARG A 186 -4.03 8.95 -11.15
N THR A 187 -3.31 8.21 -10.30
CA THR A 187 -3.77 7.81 -8.97
C THR A 187 -2.72 8.15 -7.92
N HIS A 188 -3.14 8.27 -6.67
CA HIS A 188 -2.25 8.53 -5.54
C HIS A 188 -1.66 7.23 -4.94
N GLY A 189 -1.45 6.21 -5.78
CA GLY A 189 -0.97 4.87 -5.41
C GLY A 189 -2.08 3.93 -4.94
N ASN A 190 -1.71 2.67 -4.71
CA ASN A 190 -2.60 1.70 -4.07
C ASN A 190 -2.75 2.05 -2.59
N ARG A 191 -3.79 2.83 -2.28
CA ARG A 191 -4.08 3.20 -0.89
C ARG A 191 -4.48 1.96 -0.09
N VAL A 192 -4.15 1.96 1.19
CA VAL A 192 -4.43 0.90 2.19
C VAL A 192 -5.95 0.78 2.49
N ILE A 193 -6.81 0.99 1.50
CA ILE A 193 -8.25 0.74 1.57
C ILE A 193 -8.54 -0.77 1.50
N ASN A 194 -7.58 -1.57 1.02
CA ASN A 194 -7.68 -3.03 0.98
C ASN A 194 -7.27 -3.74 2.29
N LYS A 195 -6.84 -3.02 3.34
CA LYS A 195 -6.75 -3.61 4.68
C LYS A 195 -8.15 -3.65 5.29
N SER A 196 -8.48 -4.76 5.95
CA SER A 196 -9.58 -4.85 6.92
C SER A 196 -9.86 -3.50 7.60
N SER A 197 -10.89 -2.79 7.15
CA SER A 197 -11.17 -1.42 7.56
C SER A 197 -12.03 -1.47 8.82
N PHE A 198 -11.38 -1.76 9.94
CA PHE A 198 -11.97 -1.50 11.25
C PHE A 198 -12.48 -0.06 11.29
N ASN A 199 -13.59 0.16 12.01
CA ASN A 199 -14.27 1.45 11.98
C ASN A 199 -13.45 2.57 12.65
N ASN A 200 -12.40 2.22 13.40
CA ASN A 200 -11.46 3.14 14.01
C ASN A 200 -10.17 2.39 14.42
N ASP A 201 -9.17 3.17 14.87
CA ASP A 201 -7.87 2.67 15.33
C ASP A 201 -8.00 1.79 16.58
N ASP A 202 -9.01 2.02 17.42
CA ASP A 202 -9.27 1.23 18.64
C ASP A 202 -9.72 -0.20 18.31
N GLN A 203 -10.63 -0.35 17.33
CA GLN A 203 -11.05 -1.64 16.81
C GLN A 203 -9.90 -2.37 16.09
N GLU A 204 -9.04 -1.64 15.37
CA GLU A 204 -7.84 -2.22 14.78
C GLU A 204 -6.84 -2.70 15.85
N THR A 205 -6.69 -1.93 16.93
CA THR A 205 -5.83 -2.25 18.09
C THR A 205 -6.37 -3.46 18.85
N ALA A 206 -7.68 -3.48 19.13
CA ALA A 206 -8.41 -4.61 19.68
C ALA A 206 -8.20 -5.89 18.86
N ALA A 207 -8.40 -5.80 17.54
CA ALA A 207 -8.18 -6.91 16.64
C ALA A 207 -6.72 -7.40 16.66
N ASN A 208 -5.73 -6.51 16.70
CA ASN A 208 -4.34 -6.89 16.79
C ASN A 208 -4.01 -7.59 18.10
N LEU A 209 -4.56 -7.10 19.21
CA LEU A 209 -4.36 -7.67 20.54
C LEU A 209 -4.93 -9.09 20.60
N ILE A 210 -6.17 -9.28 20.12
CA ILE A 210 -6.81 -10.59 20.04
C ILE A 210 -6.00 -11.50 19.10
N LEU A 211 -5.64 -11.03 17.90
CA LEU A 211 -4.83 -11.78 16.93
C LEU A 211 -3.52 -12.28 17.55
N ASN A 212 -2.84 -11.42 18.30
CA ASN A 212 -1.55 -11.74 18.93
C ASN A 212 -1.67 -12.85 19.98
N LYS A 213 -2.80 -12.96 20.68
CA LYS A 213 -3.05 -14.05 21.63
C LYS A 213 -3.46 -15.34 20.92
N ILE A 214 -4.29 -15.26 19.88
CA ILE A 214 -4.79 -16.46 19.20
C ILE A 214 -3.79 -17.08 18.23
N LYS A 215 -2.87 -16.29 17.64
CA LYS A 215 -1.97 -16.77 16.57
C LYS A 215 -1.06 -17.93 16.96
N VAL A 216 -0.78 -18.09 18.26
CA VAL A 216 0.07 -19.16 18.82
C VAL A 216 -0.72 -20.43 19.16
N THR A 217 -2.05 -20.40 19.05
CA THR A 217 -2.92 -21.53 19.38
C THR A 217 -3.02 -22.52 18.22
N GLU A 218 -3.21 -23.81 18.54
CA GLU A 218 -3.40 -24.85 17.53
C GLU A 218 -4.63 -24.58 16.65
N ILE A 219 -5.72 -24.10 17.26
CA ILE A 219 -6.98 -23.83 16.56
C ILE A 219 -6.80 -22.79 15.44
N PHE A 220 -5.90 -21.81 15.62
CA PHE A 220 -5.63 -20.78 14.63
C PHE A 220 -5.10 -21.35 13.30
N SER A 221 -4.29 -22.41 13.36
CA SER A 221 -3.76 -23.10 12.17
C SER A 221 -4.85 -23.82 11.36
N THR A 222 -5.96 -24.18 12.00
CA THR A 222 -7.08 -24.89 11.39
C THR A 222 -8.04 -23.98 10.60
N LEU A 223 -7.93 -22.66 10.79
CA LEU A 223 -8.78 -21.63 10.18
C LEU A 223 -8.41 -21.38 8.70
N LYS A 224 -8.62 -22.38 7.84
CA LYS A 224 -8.16 -22.37 6.44
C LYS A 224 -9.07 -21.61 5.47
N ASN A 225 -10.37 -21.51 5.76
CA ASN A 225 -11.36 -20.87 4.90
C ASN A 225 -12.18 -19.81 5.67
N ASP A 226 -12.89 -18.95 4.93
CA ASP A 226 -13.59 -17.80 5.51
C ASP A 226 -14.73 -18.23 6.43
N LYS A 227 -15.43 -19.35 6.13
CA LYS A 227 -16.46 -19.93 7.01
C LYS A 227 -15.89 -20.28 8.39
N LYS A 228 -14.79 -21.05 8.44
CA LYS A 228 -14.13 -21.42 9.70
C LYS A 228 -13.65 -20.21 10.50
N ARG A 229 -13.09 -19.19 9.81
CA ARG A 229 -12.67 -17.94 10.45
C ARG A 229 -13.85 -17.20 11.05
N TRP A 230 -14.98 -17.18 10.35
CA TRP A 230 -16.20 -16.51 10.80
C TRP A 230 -16.82 -17.21 12.01
N ASP A 231 -16.96 -18.55 11.94
CA ASP A 231 -17.44 -19.37 13.06
C ASP A 231 -16.57 -19.18 14.30
N TYR A 232 -15.24 -19.24 14.12
CA TYR A 232 -14.29 -19.00 15.21
C TYR A 232 -14.40 -17.59 15.78
N THR A 233 -14.47 -16.56 14.93
CA THR A 233 -14.61 -15.16 15.37
C THR A 233 -15.88 -14.95 16.19
N ARG A 234 -17.00 -15.58 15.78
CA ARG A 234 -18.26 -15.54 16.52
C ARG A 234 -18.13 -16.24 17.88
N THR A 235 -17.57 -17.45 17.93
CA THR A 235 -17.36 -18.19 19.18
C THR A 235 -16.46 -17.41 20.13
N LEU A 236 -15.33 -16.89 19.62
CA LEU A 236 -14.40 -16.09 20.41
C LEU A 236 -15.08 -14.84 20.97
N SER A 237 -15.90 -14.15 20.19
CA SER A 237 -16.62 -12.97 20.67
C SER A 237 -17.62 -13.31 21.77
N LEU A 238 -18.24 -14.48 21.73
CA LEU A 238 -19.10 -14.98 22.82
C LEU A 238 -18.29 -15.33 24.08
N GLU A 239 -17.16 -16.01 23.93
CA GLU A 239 -16.26 -16.37 25.04
C GLU A 239 -15.71 -15.13 25.76
N LEU A 240 -15.40 -14.08 24.99
CA LEU A 240 -14.89 -12.81 25.49
C LEU A 240 -16.01 -11.84 25.94
N VAL A 241 -17.28 -12.26 25.82
CA VAL A 241 -18.46 -11.45 26.16
C VAL A 241 -18.42 -10.08 25.45
N LEU A 242 -18.06 -10.09 24.17
CA LEU A 242 -18.01 -8.90 23.33
C LEU A 242 -19.39 -8.65 22.69
N PRO A 243 -19.82 -7.38 22.57
CA PRO A 243 -21.02 -7.01 21.83
C PRO A 243 -21.01 -7.52 20.39
N HIS A 244 -22.19 -7.90 19.88
CA HIS A 244 -22.30 -8.40 18.51
C HIS A 244 -22.08 -7.29 17.48
N ASN A 245 -20.86 -7.22 16.93
CA ASN A 245 -20.50 -6.24 15.91
C ASN A 245 -20.11 -6.93 14.60
N ARG A 246 -21.03 -6.94 13.62
CA ARG A 246 -20.82 -7.60 12.32
C ARG A 246 -19.63 -7.01 11.54
N ASN A 247 -19.41 -5.70 11.64
CA ASN A 247 -18.30 -5.03 10.96
C ASN A 247 -16.97 -5.46 11.58
N PHE A 248 -16.87 -5.47 12.91
CA PHE A 248 -15.70 -5.99 13.62
C PHE A 248 -15.43 -7.46 13.24
N HIS A 249 -16.45 -8.32 13.23
CA HIS A 249 -16.28 -9.73 12.84
C HIS A 249 -15.76 -9.90 11.42
N SER A 250 -16.37 -9.21 10.46
CA SER A 250 -15.96 -9.27 9.04
C SER A 250 -14.51 -8.81 8.86
N ASN A 251 -14.14 -7.70 9.51
CA ASN A 251 -12.79 -7.17 9.47
C ASN A 251 -11.78 -8.06 10.18
N PHE A 252 -12.14 -8.67 11.31
CA PHE A 252 -11.28 -9.60 12.02
C PHE A 252 -11.03 -10.89 11.24
N VAL A 253 -12.04 -11.42 10.53
CA VAL A 253 -11.86 -12.53 9.59
C VAL A 253 -10.84 -12.19 8.50
N ASN A 254 -10.94 -10.99 7.92
CA ASN A 254 -9.97 -10.51 6.93
C ASN A 254 -8.57 -10.35 7.54
N ARG A 255 -8.46 -9.87 8.78
CA ARG A 255 -7.20 -9.73 9.52
C ARG A 255 -6.51 -11.09 9.75
N ILE A 256 -7.25 -12.11 10.16
CA ILE A 256 -6.75 -13.49 10.30
C ILE A 256 -6.22 -14.00 8.94
N LYS A 257 -6.98 -13.77 7.87
CA LYS A 257 -6.63 -14.20 6.51
C LYS A 257 -5.36 -13.52 6.00
N GLU A 258 -5.20 -12.22 6.23
CA GLU A 258 -4.00 -11.46 5.91
C GLU A 258 -2.78 -11.99 6.66
N TYR A 259 -2.89 -12.17 7.98
CA TYR A 259 -1.80 -12.70 8.81
C TYR A 259 -1.33 -14.08 8.34
N GLN A 260 -2.25 -15.00 8.06
CA GLN A 260 -1.92 -16.34 7.56
C GLN A 260 -1.27 -16.29 6.15
N LYS A 261 -1.72 -15.40 5.27
CA LYS A 261 -1.12 -15.23 3.93
C LYS A 261 0.32 -14.71 4.00
N THR A 262 0.59 -13.76 4.89
CA THR A 262 1.92 -13.16 5.05
C THR A 262 2.90 -14.17 5.66
N ASN A 263 2.49 -14.93 6.68
CA ASN A 263 3.36 -15.92 7.31
C ASN A 263 3.61 -17.17 6.47
N LYS A 264 2.65 -17.60 5.64
CA LYS A 264 2.92 -18.67 4.65
C LYS A 264 4.04 -18.29 3.69
N LYS A 265 4.09 -17.04 3.21
CA LYS A 265 5.14 -16.56 2.30
C LYS A 265 6.53 -16.48 2.95
N SER A 266 6.61 -16.36 4.28
CA SER A 266 7.87 -16.36 5.02
C SER A 266 8.48 -17.76 5.16
N ASN A 267 7.66 -18.81 5.23
CA ASN A 267 8.14 -20.20 5.38
C ASN A 267 8.64 -20.83 4.07
N TYR A 268 8.30 -20.26 2.91
CA TYR A 268 8.84 -20.68 1.60
C TYR A 268 10.14 -19.94 1.21
N LYS A 269 10.70 -19.11 2.11
CA LYS A 269 11.95 -18.37 1.90
C LYS A 269 13.08 -18.82 2.84
N LYS A 270 12.92 -19.95 3.54
CA LYS A 270 14.00 -20.64 4.24
C LYS A 270 14.47 -21.81 3.41
#